data_AF-A0A976XK21-F1
#
_entry.id   AF-A0A976XK21-F1
#
_cell.length_a   1.000
_cell.length_b   1.000
_cell.length_c   1.000
_cell.angle_alpha   90.00
_cell.angle_beta   90.00
_cell.angle_gamma   90.00
#
_symmetry.space_group_name_H-M   'P 1'
#
loop_
_entity.id
_entity.type
_entity.pdbx_description
1 polymer ?
#
loop_
_entity_poly.entity_id
_entity_poly.type
_entity_poly.pdbx_seq_one_letter_code
_entity_poly.pdbx_strand_id
1 'polypeptide(L)'
;MVNPSQHIKIDHFFKKGHPKRDLSIKIFYIKSSLALILGLLLGIFKVNGAIGFMLFFSVQYMIGRIYCSQFNVPDYMLDKFEIFTEHIFPSFGLFLVLWTVAYTLSYPSD
;
A
#
# COMPACT_ATOMS: atom_id res chain seq x y z
N MET A 1 -10.59 38.15 -20.43
CA MET A 1 -9.92 38.70 -19.22
C MET A 1 -10.12 37.69 -18.11
N VAL A 2 -9.09 36.91 -17.77
CA VAL A 2 -9.17 35.82 -16.78
C VAL A 2 -9.20 36.44 -15.38
N ASN A 3 -10.15 36.01 -14.55
CA ASN A 3 -10.38 36.54 -13.20
C ASN A 3 -9.23 36.09 -12.25
N PRO A 4 -8.48 37.02 -11.63
CA PRO A 4 -7.31 36.70 -10.79
C PRO A 4 -7.65 35.88 -9.53
N SER A 5 -8.92 35.79 -9.13
CA SER A 5 -9.37 34.95 -8.01
C SER A 5 -9.32 33.44 -8.29
N GLN A 6 -9.32 33.03 -9.56
CA GLN A 6 -9.25 31.62 -9.95
C GLN A 6 -7.83 31.05 -9.78
N HIS A 7 -6.79 31.84 -10.08
CA HIS A 7 -5.40 31.43 -9.92
C HIS A 7 -5.06 31.10 -8.46
N ILE A 8 -5.43 31.98 -7.52
CA ILE A 8 -5.16 31.79 -6.09
C ILE A 8 -5.77 30.48 -5.54
N LYS A 9 -6.92 30.06 -6.06
CA LYS A 9 -7.60 28.82 -5.64
C LYS A 9 -6.88 27.57 -6.15
N ILE A 10 -6.35 27.64 -7.38
CA ILE A 10 -5.60 26.54 -7.99
C ILE A 10 -4.25 26.37 -7.29
N ASP A 11 -3.60 27.47 -6.94
CA ASP A 11 -2.31 27.47 -6.24
C ASP A 11 -2.43 26.90 -4.81
N HIS A 12 -3.57 27.14 -4.15
CA HIS A 12 -3.88 26.53 -2.85
C HIS A 12 -4.20 25.03 -2.96
N PHE A 13 -4.83 24.57 -4.05
CA PHE A 13 -5.05 23.14 -4.34
C PHE A 13 -3.74 22.42 -4.70
N PHE A 14 -2.86 23.09 -5.44
CA PHE A 14 -1.55 22.59 -5.87
C PHE A 14 -0.42 22.91 -4.88
N LYS A 15 -0.73 23.36 -3.67
CA LYS A 15 0.28 23.59 -2.63
C LYS A 15 1.06 22.29 -2.40
N LYS A 16 2.30 22.30 -2.88
CA LYS A 16 3.35 21.31 -2.68
C LYS A 16 3.58 21.23 -1.17
N GLY A 17 3.14 20.15 -0.53
CA GLY A 17 3.21 19.98 0.93
C GLY A 17 1.86 19.86 1.64
N HIS A 18 0.90 19.09 1.08
CA HIS A 18 -0.18 18.58 1.91
C HIS A 18 0.36 17.41 2.73
N PRO A 19 0.38 17.46 4.08
CA PRO A 19 0.97 16.42 4.92
C PRO A 19 0.34 15.04 4.66
N LYS A 20 -0.92 15.00 4.22
CA LYS A 20 -1.63 13.78 3.80
C LYS A 20 -0.98 13.09 2.59
N ARG A 21 -0.53 13.85 1.58
CA ARG A 21 0.11 13.29 0.37
C ARG A 21 1.46 12.65 0.70
N ASP A 22 2.27 13.33 1.50
CA ASP A 22 3.58 12.79 1.91
C ASP A 22 3.43 11.54 2.79
N LEU A 23 2.39 11.51 3.65
CA LEU A 23 2.05 10.34 4.45
C LEU A 23 1.59 9.16 3.56
N SER A 24 0.69 9.43 2.62
CA SER A 24 0.16 8.44 1.67
C SER A 24 1.26 7.80 0.83
N ILE A 25 2.22 8.60 0.33
CA ILE A 25 3.38 8.10 -0.42
C ILE A 25 4.25 7.19 0.47
N LYS A 26 4.51 7.57 1.72
CA LYS A 26 5.29 6.73 2.64
C LYS A 26 4.59 5.40 2.94
N ILE A 27 3.28 5.43 3.19
CA ILE A 27 2.47 4.22 3.40
C ILE A 27 2.52 3.32 2.17
N PHE A 28 2.39 3.91 0.98
CA PHE A 28 2.48 3.18 -0.29
C PHE A 28 3.81 2.42 -0.43
N TYR A 29 4.94 3.08 -0.17
CA TYR A 29 6.27 2.44 -0.24
C TYR A 29 6.41 1.31 0.78
N ILE A 30 5.96 1.49 2.02
CA ILE A 30 6.04 0.46 3.07
C ILE A 30 5.16 -0.75 2.71
N LYS A 31 3.89 -0.52 2.37
CA LYS A 31 2.95 -1.60 2.01
C LYS A 31 3.39 -2.36 0.78
N SER A 32 3.87 -1.66 -0.25
CA SER A 32 4.34 -2.27 -1.50
C SER A 32 5.63 -3.06 -1.30
N SER A 33 6.58 -2.55 -0.50
CA SER A 33 7.82 -3.28 -0.19
C SER A 33 7.52 -4.56 0.59
N LEU A 34 6.62 -4.51 1.56
CA LEU A 34 6.19 -5.70 2.32
C LEU A 34 5.43 -6.68 1.44
N ALA A 35 4.55 -6.19 0.55
CA ALA A 35 3.84 -7.03 -0.41
C ALA A 35 4.81 -7.83 -1.30
N LEU A 36 5.90 -7.19 -1.74
CA LEU A 36 6.95 -7.85 -2.52
C LEU A 36 7.67 -8.91 -1.68
N ILE A 37 8.14 -8.57 -0.49
CA ILE A 37 8.84 -9.53 0.38
C ILE A 37 7.93 -10.73 0.68
N LEU A 38 6.67 -10.47 1.01
CA LEU A 38 5.70 -11.52 1.32
C LEU A 38 5.41 -12.42 0.11
N GLY A 39 5.25 -11.84 -1.08
CA GLY A 39 5.01 -12.60 -2.31
C GLY A 39 6.19 -13.51 -2.65
N LEU A 40 7.41 -13.00 -2.50
CA LEU A 40 8.62 -13.78 -2.75
C LEU A 40 8.79 -14.92 -1.75
N LEU A 41 8.60 -14.65 -0.45
CA LEU A 41 8.65 -15.68 0.59
C LEU A 41 7.58 -16.76 0.37
N LEU A 42 6.32 -16.35 0.19
CA LEU A 42 5.20 -17.29 0.00
C LEU A 42 5.35 -18.13 -1.28
N GLY A 43 5.96 -17.57 -2.33
CA GLY A 43 6.23 -18.27 -3.58
C GLY A 43 7.30 -19.35 -3.40
N ILE A 44 8.40 -19.01 -2.71
CA ILE A 44 9.49 -19.95 -2.41
C ILE A 44 9.01 -21.08 -1.48
N PHE A 45 8.19 -20.75 -0.47
CA PHE A 45 7.66 -21.73 0.48
C PHE A 45 6.53 -22.61 -0.08
N LYS A 46 6.19 -22.49 -1.38
CA LYS A 46 5.13 -23.25 -2.05
C LYS A 46 3.77 -23.14 -1.34
N VAL A 47 3.49 -21.98 -0.72
CA VAL A 47 2.20 -21.78 -0.08
C VAL A 47 1.15 -21.68 -1.16
N ASN A 48 0.19 -22.61 -1.15
CA ASN A 48 -0.87 -22.72 -2.16
C ASN A 48 -2.24 -22.35 -1.57
N GLY A 49 -3.12 -21.86 -2.44
CA GLY A 49 -4.53 -21.64 -2.12
C GLY A 49 -4.80 -20.40 -1.25
N ALA A 50 -5.92 -20.44 -0.53
CA ALA A 50 -6.45 -19.31 0.24
C ALA A 50 -5.51 -18.81 1.37
N ILE A 51 -4.56 -19.63 1.80
CA ILE A 51 -3.64 -19.32 2.91
C ILE A 51 -2.73 -18.13 2.55
N GLY A 52 -2.23 -18.07 1.31
CA GLY A 52 -1.39 -16.95 0.85
C GLY A 52 -2.14 -15.61 0.89
N PHE A 53 -3.42 -15.64 0.51
CA PHE A 53 -4.31 -14.48 0.59
C PHE A 53 -4.57 -14.07 2.05
N MET A 54 -4.89 -15.03 2.92
CA MET A 54 -5.13 -14.75 4.35
C MET A 54 -3.90 -14.12 5.02
N LEU A 55 -2.71 -14.62 4.71
CA LEU A 55 -1.46 -14.05 5.21
C LEU A 55 -1.22 -12.64 4.69
N PHE A 56 -1.45 -12.40 3.39
CA PHE A 56 -1.34 -11.07 2.81
C PHE A 56 -2.27 -10.07 3.49
N PHE A 57 -3.57 -10.37 3.61
CA PHE A 57 -4.52 -9.46 4.26
C PHE A 57 -4.20 -9.23 5.74
N SER A 58 -3.76 -10.27 6.45
CA SER A 58 -3.38 -10.16 7.87
C SER A 58 -2.17 -9.25 8.07
N VAL A 59 -1.13 -9.41 7.24
CA VAL A 59 0.07 -8.56 7.30
C VAL A 59 -0.25 -7.12 6.91
N GLN A 60 -1.06 -6.90 5.87
CA GLN A 60 -1.48 -5.56 5.44
C GLN A 60 -2.31 -4.85 6.52
N TYR A 61 -3.16 -5.59 7.23
CA TYR A 61 -3.90 -5.03 8.36
C TYR A 61 -2.99 -4.69 9.54
N MET A 62 -2.06 -5.60 9.92
CA MET A 62 -1.10 -5.37 10.99
C MET A 62 -0.22 -4.14 10.73
N ILE A 63 0.33 -4.00 9.51
CA ILE A 63 1.21 -2.87 9.20
C ILE A 63 0.44 -1.54 9.24
N GLY A 64 -0.81 -1.52 8.74
CA GLY A 64 -1.67 -0.34 8.85
C GLY A 64 -1.88 0.10 10.30
N ARG A 65 -2.13 -0.86 11.19
CA ARG A 65 -2.31 -0.61 12.63
C ARG A 65 -1.03 -0.11 13.31
N ILE A 66 0.11 -0.73 13.03
CA ILE A 66 1.42 -0.32 13.56
C ILE A 66 1.74 1.10 13.10
N TYR A 67 1.48 1.40 11.82
CA TYR A 67 1.74 2.72 11.25
C TYR A 67 0.89 3.82 11.94
N CYS A 68 -0.40 3.57 12.15
CA CYS A 68 -1.28 4.48 12.92
C CYS A 68 -0.72 4.76 14.32
N SER A 69 -0.27 3.70 15.00
CA SER A 69 0.23 3.78 16.37
C SER A 69 1.57 4.51 16.48
N GLN A 70 2.48 4.31 15.52
CA GLN A 70 3.83 4.88 15.56
C GLN A 70 3.85 6.37 15.19
N PHE A 71 3.03 6.78 14.23
CA PHE A 71 3.03 8.16 13.74
C PHE A 71 2.01 9.06 14.43
N ASN A 72 1.26 8.53 15.42
CA ASN A 72 0.23 9.25 16.17
C ASN A 72 -0.67 10.06 15.24
N VAL A 73 -1.04 9.44 14.11
CA VAL A 73 -1.78 10.10 13.03
C VAL A 73 -3.14 10.50 13.62
N PRO A 74 -3.48 11.79 13.65
CA PRO A 74 -4.76 12.20 14.18
C PRO A 74 -5.89 11.60 13.35
N ASP A 75 -6.94 11.09 13.99
CA ASP A 75 -8.06 10.42 13.31
C ASP A 75 -8.76 11.35 12.26
N TYR A 76 -8.61 12.67 12.35
CA TYR A 76 -9.13 13.63 11.35
C TYR A 76 -8.28 13.75 10.06
N MET A 77 -7.02 13.28 10.09
CA MET A 77 -6.12 13.33 8.96
C MET A 77 -6.28 12.12 8.05
N LEU A 78 -6.50 10.95 8.62
CA LEU A 78 -6.63 9.70 7.90
C LEU A 78 -7.43 8.71 8.74
N ASP A 79 -8.62 8.33 8.28
CA ASP A 79 -9.48 7.41 9.03
C ASP A 79 -8.90 5.99 9.01
N LYS A 80 -9.12 5.20 10.05
CA LYS A 80 -8.56 3.84 10.19
C LYS A 80 -8.98 2.94 9.02
N PHE A 81 -10.19 3.13 8.50
CA PHE A 81 -10.68 2.41 7.33
C PHE A 81 -10.03 2.91 6.03
N GLU A 82 -9.87 4.22 5.90
CA GLU A 82 -9.19 4.84 4.78
C GLU A 82 -7.75 4.30 4.67
N ILE A 83 -7.00 4.26 5.77
CA ILE A 83 -5.64 3.68 5.84
C ILE A 83 -5.59 2.24 5.37
N PHE A 84 -6.61 1.42 5.68
CA PHE A 84 -6.64 0.04 5.25
C PHE A 84 -6.87 -0.08 3.74
N THR A 85 -7.89 0.64 3.23
CA THR A 85 -8.25 0.63 1.80
C THR A 85 -7.23 1.33 0.91
N GLU A 86 -6.52 2.32 1.44
CA GLU A 86 -5.54 3.09 0.71
C GLU A 86 -4.36 2.18 0.32
N HIS A 87 -4.07 2.13 -0.97
CA HIS A 87 -2.98 1.36 -1.56
C HIS A 87 -3.09 -0.17 -1.45
N ILE A 88 -4.24 -0.72 -1.01
CA ILE A 88 -4.40 -2.18 -0.91
C ILE A 88 -4.38 -2.86 -2.28
N PHE A 89 -5.06 -2.27 -3.28
CA PHE A 89 -5.11 -2.80 -4.65
C PHE A 89 -3.75 -2.82 -5.36
N PRO A 90 -2.97 -1.71 -5.40
CA PRO A 90 -1.66 -1.74 -6.05
C PRO A 90 -0.69 -2.68 -5.33
N SER A 91 -0.69 -2.71 -3.98
CA SER A 91 0.14 -3.66 -3.23
C SER A 91 -0.30 -5.12 -3.45
N PHE A 92 -1.60 -5.38 -3.60
CA PHE A 92 -2.13 -6.70 -3.91
C PHE A 92 -1.70 -7.20 -5.29
N GLY A 93 -1.74 -6.33 -6.30
CA GLY A 93 -1.24 -6.65 -7.64
C GLY A 93 0.24 -7.03 -7.63
N LEU A 94 1.08 -6.24 -6.95
CA LEU A 94 2.51 -6.53 -6.78
C LEU A 94 2.76 -7.87 -6.07
N PHE A 95 2.03 -8.11 -4.98
CA PHE A 95 2.08 -9.38 -4.27
C PHE A 95 1.73 -10.56 -5.18
N LEU A 96 0.63 -10.50 -5.92
CA LEU A 96 0.19 -11.59 -6.79
C LEU A 96 1.17 -11.89 -7.91
N VAL A 97 1.69 -10.85 -8.56
CA VAL A 97 2.67 -11.01 -9.65
C VAL A 97 3.92 -11.69 -9.10
N LEU A 98 4.47 -11.19 -7.99
CA LEU A 98 5.70 -11.76 -7.46
C LEU A 98 5.50 -13.16 -6.87
N TRP A 99 4.34 -13.41 -6.25
CA TRP A 99 3.98 -14.71 -5.71
C TRP A 99 3.85 -15.77 -6.80
N THR A 100 3.16 -15.45 -7.91
CA THR A 100 3.00 -16.38 -9.04
C THR A 100 4.31 -16.61 -9.80
N VAL A 101 5.11 -15.56 -10.02
CA VAL A 101 6.43 -15.66 -10.65
C VAL A 101 7.39 -16.48 -9.79
N ALA A 102 7.49 -16.19 -8.49
CA ALA A 102 8.35 -16.93 -7.58
C ALA A 102 7.93 -18.41 -7.48
N TYR A 103 6.63 -18.68 -7.42
CA TYR A 103 6.12 -20.06 -7.43
C TYR A 103 6.52 -20.82 -8.70
N THR A 104 6.36 -20.20 -9.87
CA THR A 104 6.70 -20.79 -11.16
C THR A 104 8.20 -21.04 -11.28
N LEU A 105 9.02 -20.11 -10.80
CA LEU A 105 10.47 -20.22 -10.83
C LEU A 105 11.00 -21.28 -9.85
N SER A 106 10.39 -21.41 -8.68
CA SER A 106 10.79 -22.41 -7.67
C SER A 106 10.35 -23.83 -8.05
N TYR A 107 9.30 -23.98 -8.85
CA TYR A 107 8.80 -25.28 -9.30
C TYR A 107 8.57 -25.26 -10.82
N PRO A 108 9.65 -25.26 -11.63
CA PRO A 108 9.52 -25.50 -13.05
C PRO A 108 8.91 -26.90 -13.24
N SER A 109 7.76 -26.96 -13.93
CA SER A 109 7.19 -28.22 -14.39
C SER A 109 8.03 -28.70 -15.58
N ASP A 110 8.97 -29.61 -15.32
CA ASP A 110 9.61 -30.42 -16.35
C ASP A 110 8.59 -31.31 -17.08
#